data_AF-A0A6J2A934-F1
#
_entry.id   AF-A0A6J2A934-F1
#
_cell.length_a   1.000
_cell.length_b   1.000
_cell.length_c   1.000
_cell.angle_alpha   90.00
_cell.angle_beta   90.00
_cell.angle_gamma   90.00
#
_symmetry.space_group_name_H-M   'P 1'
#
loop_
_entity.id
_entity.type
_entity.pdbx_description
1 polymer ?
#
loop_
_entity_poly.entity_id
_entity_poly.type
_entity_poly.pdbx_seq_one_letter_code
_entity_poly.pdbx_strand_id
1 'polypeptide(L)'
;MSVRVARAAWARDWGAGCRRGASNFPLPPPGAVNVAELLRDATAAEEGPREAAARRRPPGQCSVLLFPGQGSQVVGMGRGLLGYPRVRELYAAARSVLGYDLLELSLHGPQEALDRTVHCQPAVFVASLAAVEKLHHLQPAVIENCVAAAGFSVGEFAALVFAGAMEFSEGLHAVKIRAEAMQEASEAVPSGMLSVLGQPQSKFTFACLEAREHCKTLGVENPVCEVASYLFPDCRVISGHLESLLHRSMFYT
;
A
#
# COMPACT_ATOMS: atom_id res chain seq x y z
N MET A 1 -26.64 22.17 18.81
CA MET A 1 -25.45 22.85 18.25
C MET A 1 -24.55 21.77 17.65
N SER A 2 -24.04 22.04 16.44
CA SER A 2 -23.58 21.06 15.45
C SER A 2 -22.25 20.37 15.83
N VAL A 3 -22.24 19.03 15.88
CA VAL A 3 -21.03 18.21 16.07
C VAL A 3 -20.49 17.82 14.69
N ARG A 4 -19.33 18.37 14.32
CA ARG A 4 -18.60 17.97 13.10
C ARG A 4 -17.88 16.66 13.36
N VAL A 5 -18.55 15.54 13.11
CA VAL A 5 -17.88 14.25 12.89
C VAL A 5 -17.10 14.35 11.59
N ALA A 6 -15.83 13.93 11.58
CA ALA A 6 -15.05 13.78 10.35
C ALA A 6 -15.80 12.84 9.40
N ARG A 7 -16.62 13.41 8.52
CA ARG A 7 -17.25 12.72 7.40
C ARG A 7 -16.12 12.29 6.48
N ALA A 8 -16.06 11.01 6.13
CA ALA A 8 -15.17 10.48 5.11
C ALA A 8 -15.18 11.43 3.89
N ALA A 9 -14.08 12.15 3.68
CA ALA A 9 -13.97 13.20 2.67
C ALA A 9 -13.95 12.64 1.24
N TRP A 10 -14.02 11.31 1.10
CA TRP A 10 -14.04 10.51 -0.13
C TRP A 10 -14.96 11.04 -1.24
N ALA A 11 -16.09 11.66 -0.86
CA ALA A 11 -17.10 12.18 -1.78
C ALA A 11 -16.78 13.55 -2.41
N ARG A 12 -15.57 14.11 -2.26
CA ARG A 12 -15.21 15.37 -2.93
C ARG A 12 -14.62 15.12 -4.32
N ASP A 13 -15.08 15.93 -5.29
CA ASP A 13 -14.77 15.89 -6.71
C ASP A 13 -13.28 15.63 -7.00
N TRP A 14 -13.01 14.59 -7.78
CA TRP A 14 -11.67 14.28 -8.30
C TRP A 14 -11.36 15.01 -9.61
N GLY A 15 -12.32 15.80 -10.11
CA GLY A 15 -12.21 16.50 -11.38
C GLY A 15 -13.17 17.68 -11.48
N ALA A 16 -12.85 18.80 -10.83
CA ALA A 16 -13.13 20.15 -11.31
C ALA A 16 -12.63 21.19 -10.28
N GLY A 17 -11.65 21.99 -10.68
CA GLY A 17 -11.41 23.31 -10.10
C GLY A 17 -10.50 23.36 -8.87
N CYS A 18 -9.24 23.72 -9.11
CA CYS A 18 -8.45 24.50 -8.18
C CYS A 18 -9.29 25.67 -7.64
N ARG A 19 -9.81 25.54 -6.42
CA ARG A 19 -10.15 26.62 -5.46
C ARG A 19 -10.88 26.04 -4.24
N ARG A 20 -10.14 25.37 -3.36
CA ARG A 20 -10.35 25.46 -1.90
C ARG A 20 -8.97 25.63 -1.27
N GLY A 21 -8.93 26.42 -0.20
CA GLY A 21 -7.78 27.18 0.29
C GLY A 21 -6.45 26.44 0.27
N ALA A 22 -5.40 27.17 -0.12
CA ALA A 22 -4.01 26.77 0.05
C ALA A 22 -3.87 26.04 1.38
N SER A 23 -3.47 24.77 1.32
CA SER A 23 -2.93 24.11 2.48
C SER A 23 -1.77 24.97 2.92
N ASN A 24 -1.88 25.56 4.11
CA ASN A 24 -0.87 26.45 4.65
C ASN A 24 0.29 25.59 5.20
N PHE A 25 0.81 24.69 4.37
CA PHE A 25 2.09 24.05 4.65
C PHE A 25 3.15 25.12 4.41
N PRO A 26 3.97 25.43 5.42
CA PRO A 26 5.11 26.32 5.23
C PRO A 26 5.93 25.80 4.04
N LEU A 27 6.17 26.65 3.05
CA LEU A 27 7.15 26.33 2.01
C LEU A 27 8.49 26.08 2.71
N PRO A 28 9.13 24.91 2.51
CA PRO A 28 10.42 24.67 3.12
C PRO A 28 11.42 25.70 2.58
N PRO A 29 12.29 26.27 3.43
CA PRO A 29 13.27 27.24 3.00
C PRO A 29 14.17 26.65 1.90
N PRO A 30 14.65 27.45 0.93
CA PRO A 30 15.50 26.95 -0.13
C PRO A 30 16.86 26.54 0.45
N GLY A 31 17.02 25.23 0.67
CA GLY A 31 18.21 24.60 1.22
C GLY A 31 17.92 23.13 1.55
N ALA A 32 18.94 22.27 1.57
CA ALA A 32 18.79 20.85 1.88
C ALA A 32 18.16 20.67 3.27
N VAL A 33 16.88 20.31 3.29
CA VAL A 33 16.12 20.11 4.53
C VAL A 33 16.54 18.79 5.14
N ASN A 34 17.01 18.82 6.39
CA ASN A 34 17.38 17.61 7.12
C ASN A 34 16.11 16.82 7.47
N VAL A 35 15.91 15.66 6.86
CA VAL A 35 14.75 14.78 7.06
C VAL A 35 14.58 14.41 8.55
N ALA A 36 15.68 14.29 9.30
CA ALA A 36 15.63 14.00 10.74
C ALA A 36 15.09 15.16 11.59
N GLU A 37 15.06 16.38 11.05
CA GLU A 37 14.52 17.57 11.72
C GLU A 37 13.01 17.71 11.45
N LEU A 38 12.59 17.45 10.22
CA LEU A 38 11.16 17.37 9.86
C LEU A 38 10.42 16.29 10.65
N LEU A 39 11.08 15.15 10.90
CA LEU A 39 10.54 14.06 11.69
C LEU A 39 10.46 14.39 13.19
N ARG A 40 11.34 15.26 13.72
CA ARG A 40 11.30 15.71 15.11
C ARG A 40 10.10 16.63 15.37
N ASP A 41 9.81 17.56 14.45
CA ASP A 41 8.65 18.45 14.56
C ASP A 41 7.32 17.71 14.46
N ALA A 42 7.25 16.62 13.67
CA ALA A 42 6.07 15.75 13.62
C ALA A 42 5.80 15.01 14.94
N THR A 43 6.84 14.79 15.76
CA THR A 43 6.72 14.10 17.06
C THR A 43 6.50 15.04 18.26
N ALA A 44 6.63 16.35 18.06
CA ALA A 44 6.58 17.36 19.12
C ALA A 44 5.27 18.18 19.15
N ALA A 45 4.24 17.77 18.41
CA ALA A 45 2.91 18.34 18.58
C ALA A 45 2.36 17.90 19.95
N GLU A 46 2.32 18.83 20.91
CA GLU A 46 1.71 18.57 22.21
C GLU A 46 0.24 18.14 22.03
N GLU A 47 -0.06 16.91 22.44
CA GLU A 47 -1.42 16.41 22.53
C GLU A 47 -2.16 17.18 23.62
N GLY A 48 -2.89 18.23 23.23
CA GLY A 48 -3.93 18.83 24.08
C GLY A 48 -4.92 17.75 24.57
N PRO A 49 -5.67 17.99 25.66
CA PRO A 49 -6.54 16.99 26.26
C PRO A 49 -7.44 16.37 25.19
N ARG A 50 -7.25 15.07 24.91
CA ARG A 50 -8.05 14.31 23.93
C ARG A 50 -9.52 14.41 24.34
N GLU A 51 -10.22 15.35 23.73
CA GLU A 51 -11.61 15.65 24.04
C GLU A 51 -12.46 14.43 23.65
N ALA A 52 -13.11 13.87 24.67
CA ALA A 52 -14.01 12.72 24.66
C ALA A 52 -13.37 11.35 24.33
N ALA A 53 -13.34 10.49 25.35
CA ALA A 53 -13.37 9.04 25.17
C ALA A 53 -14.37 8.70 24.06
N ALA A 54 -13.86 8.28 22.90
CA ALA A 54 -14.66 7.88 21.77
C ALA A 54 -15.72 6.90 22.26
N ARG A 55 -16.99 7.29 22.22
CA ARG A 55 -18.10 6.41 22.61
C ARG A 55 -17.89 5.08 21.89
N ARG A 56 -17.64 4.00 22.63
CA ARG A 56 -17.41 2.67 22.06
C ARG A 56 -18.64 2.32 21.21
N ARG A 57 -18.49 2.40 19.89
CA ARG A 57 -19.53 1.97 18.96
C ARG A 57 -19.58 0.43 19.04
N PRO A 58 -20.78 -0.17 19.11
CA PRO A 58 -20.90 -1.62 19.15
C PRO A 58 -20.32 -2.22 17.85
N PRO A 59 -19.62 -3.37 17.90
CA PRO A 59 -18.92 -3.93 16.73
C PRO A 59 -19.79 -4.12 15.49
N GLY A 60 -21.07 -4.46 15.64
CA GLY A 60 -22.02 -4.62 14.54
C GLY A 60 -22.44 -3.32 13.84
N GLN A 61 -21.96 -2.16 14.31
CA GLN A 61 -22.23 -0.83 13.73
C GLN A 61 -20.94 -0.16 13.23
N CYS A 62 -19.84 -0.91 13.12
CA CYS A 62 -18.56 -0.41 12.64
C CYS A 62 -18.06 -1.27 11.49
N SER A 63 -17.31 -0.65 10.60
CA SER A 63 -16.55 -1.33 9.56
C SER A 63 -15.08 -0.96 9.65
N VAL A 64 -14.24 -1.88 9.19
CA VAL A 64 -12.80 -1.67 8.96
C VAL A 64 -12.52 -2.05 7.52
N LEU A 65 -11.89 -1.16 6.77
CA LEU A 65 -11.53 -1.43 5.37
C LEU A 65 -10.06 -1.85 5.28
N LEU A 66 -9.82 -3.02 4.69
CA LEU A 66 -8.49 -3.55 4.45
C LEU A 66 -8.19 -3.53 2.95
N PHE A 67 -7.04 -2.97 2.58
CA PHE A 67 -6.61 -2.80 1.21
C PHE A 67 -5.51 -3.80 0.86
N PRO A 68 -5.68 -4.62 -0.20
CA PRO A 68 -4.71 -5.65 -0.56
C PRO A 68 -3.42 -5.04 -1.13
N GLY A 69 -2.34 -5.81 -1.08
CA GLY A 69 -1.05 -5.46 -1.68
C GLY A 69 -0.83 -6.10 -3.05
N GLN A 70 0.40 -5.98 -3.55
CA GLN A 70 0.86 -6.66 -4.75
C GLN A 70 0.67 -8.18 -4.65
N GLY A 71 0.33 -8.82 -5.76
CA GLY A 71 -0.01 -10.25 -5.86
C GLY A 71 -1.51 -10.52 -6.03
N SER A 72 -2.38 -9.52 -5.84
CA SER A 72 -3.82 -9.64 -6.08
C SER A 72 -4.28 -9.19 -7.47
N GLN A 73 -3.35 -8.76 -8.33
CA GLN A 73 -3.66 -8.32 -9.69
C GLN A 73 -4.04 -9.52 -10.57
N VAL A 74 -5.03 -9.33 -11.43
CA VAL A 74 -5.49 -10.34 -12.39
C VAL A 74 -6.01 -9.66 -13.64
N VAL A 75 -5.73 -10.22 -14.81
CA VAL A 75 -6.28 -9.70 -16.06
C VAL A 75 -7.81 -9.78 -16.03
N GLY A 76 -8.46 -8.68 -16.41
CA GLY A 76 -9.91 -8.49 -16.27
C GLY A 76 -10.31 -7.78 -14.97
N MET A 77 -9.36 -7.47 -14.07
CA MET A 77 -9.63 -6.64 -12.90
C MET A 77 -10.22 -5.28 -13.33
N GLY A 78 -11.15 -4.76 -12.53
CA GLY A 78 -11.84 -3.51 -12.86
C GLY A 78 -13.00 -3.61 -13.86
N ARG A 79 -13.13 -4.71 -14.64
CA ARG A 79 -14.21 -4.86 -15.65
C ARG A 79 -15.61 -4.68 -15.03
N GLY A 80 -15.87 -5.39 -13.94
CA GLY A 80 -17.14 -5.29 -13.20
C GLY A 80 -17.33 -3.99 -12.43
N LEU A 81 -16.33 -3.10 -12.40
CA LEU A 81 -16.38 -1.82 -11.70
C LEU A 81 -16.72 -0.64 -12.63
N LEU A 82 -16.55 -0.80 -13.94
CA LEU A 82 -16.76 0.28 -14.93
C LEU A 82 -18.19 0.80 -15.03
N GLY A 83 -19.16 0.06 -14.50
CA GLY A 83 -20.57 0.47 -14.42
C GLY A 83 -20.88 1.40 -13.25
N TYR A 84 -19.96 1.56 -12.30
CA TYR A 84 -20.16 2.43 -11.14
C TYR A 84 -19.69 3.86 -11.43
N PRO A 85 -20.36 4.87 -10.86
CA PRO A 85 -19.95 6.26 -10.99
C PRO A 85 -18.48 6.47 -10.61
N ARG A 86 -17.80 7.46 -11.22
CA ARG A 86 -16.41 7.87 -10.93
C ARG A 86 -15.31 6.85 -11.22
N VAL A 87 -15.61 5.57 -11.43
CA VAL A 87 -14.57 4.56 -11.75
C VAL A 87 -13.86 4.88 -13.07
N ARG A 88 -14.58 5.36 -14.08
CA ARG A 88 -13.95 5.78 -15.36
C ARG A 88 -13.06 7.00 -15.19
N GLU A 89 -13.47 7.94 -14.34
CA GLU A 89 -12.68 9.14 -14.02
C GLU A 89 -11.39 8.77 -13.28
N LEU A 90 -11.45 7.81 -12.35
CA LEU A 90 -10.26 7.24 -11.68
C LEU A 90 -9.24 6.74 -12.68
N TYR A 91 -9.65 5.90 -13.62
CA TYR A 91 -8.75 5.34 -14.61
C TYR A 91 -8.23 6.40 -15.59
N ALA A 92 -9.04 7.41 -15.92
CA ALA A 92 -8.61 8.54 -16.75
C ALA A 92 -7.57 9.42 -16.02
N ALA A 93 -7.80 9.70 -14.74
CA ALA A 93 -6.83 10.40 -13.89
C ALA A 93 -5.54 9.56 -13.74
N ALA A 94 -5.69 8.24 -13.58
CA ALA A 94 -4.55 7.33 -13.51
C ALA A 94 -3.70 7.37 -14.79
N ARG A 95 -4.35 7.31 -15.95
CA ARG A 95 -3.67 7.44 -17.25
C ARG A 95 -2.88 8.73 -17.36
N SER A 96 -3.41 9.83 -16.83
CA SER A 96 -2.73 11.14 -16.83
C SER A 96 -1.48 11.16 -15.95
N VAL A 97 -1.52 10.52 -14.78
CA VAL A 97 -0.38 10.45 -13.84
C VAL A 97 0.68 9.45 -14.33
N LEU A 98 0.25 8.30 -14.84
CA LEU A 98 1.13 7.19 -15.20
C LEU A 98 1.79 7.40 -16.56
N GLY A 99 1.07 8.02 -17.51
CA GLY A 99 1.51 8.19 -18.89
C GLY A 99 1.18 6.99 -19.81
N TYR A 100 0.46 5.99 -19.30
CA TYR A 100 0.00 4.83 -20.06
C TYR A 100 -1.42 4.43 -19.65
N ASP A 101 -2.08 3.62 -20.48
CA ASP A 101 -3.45 3.17 -20.22
C ASP A 101 -3.49 1.98 -19.25
N LEU A 102 -3.52 2.28 -17.95
CA LEU A 102 -3.61 1.26 -16.91
C LEU A 102 -4.92 0.45 -17.00
N LEU A 103 -6.01 1.05 -17.48
CA LEU A 103 -7.29 0.36 -17.62
C LEU A 103 -7.17 -0.73 -18.68
N GLU A 104 -6.61 -0.39 -19.84
CA GLU A 104 -6.42 -1.33 -20.93
C GLU A 104 -5.53 -2.51 -20.50
N LEU A 105 -4.41 -2.22 -19.83
CA LEU A 105 -3.53 -3.24 -19.26
C LEU A 105 -4.25 -4.13 -18.24
N SER A 106 -5.06 -3.53 -17.35
CA SER A 106 -5.81 -4.26 -16.32
C SER A 106 -6.92 -5.13 -16.90
N LEU A 107 -7.54 -4.73 -18.02
CA LEU A 107 -8.66 -5.45 -18.63
C LEU A 107 -8.22 -6.53 -19.63
N HIS A 108 -7.14 -6.29 -20.37
CA HIS A 108 -6.79 -7.03 -21.57
C HIS A 108 -5.32 -7.41 -21.68
N GLY A 109 -4.44 -6.84 -20.84
CA GLY A 109 -3.00 -7.07 -20.97
C GLY A 109 -2.62 -8.54 -20.78
N PRO A 110 -1.50 -8.99 -21.36
CA PRO A 110 -0.97 -10.27 -20.95
C PRO A 110 -0.64 -10.22 -19.45
N GLN A 111 -0.94 -11.30 -18.74
CA GLN A 111 -0.80 -11.38 -17.28
C GLN A 111 0.65 -11.07 -16.86
N GLU A 112 1.62 -11.47 -17.68
CA GLU A 112 3.05 -11.25 -17.45
C GLU A 112 3.41 -9.76 -17.41
N ALA A 113 2.78 -8.93 -18.25
CA ALA A 113 2.98 -7.48 -18.21
C ALA A 113 2.32 -6.88 -16.97
N LEU A 114 1.10 -7.33 -16.64
CA LEU A 114 0.38 -6.87 -15.45
C LEU A 114 1.14 -7.24 -14.15
N ASP A 115 1.83 -8.38 -14.13
CA ASP A 115 2.58 -8.86 -12.97
C ASP A 115 3.88 -8.09 -12.70
N ARG A 116 4.41 -7.34 -13.67
CA ARG A 116 5.58 -6.49 -13.43
C ARG A 116 5.29 -5.48 -12.34
N THR A 117 6.24 -5.26 -11.43
CA THR A 117 6.09 -4.39 -10.25
C THR A 117 5.62 -2.99 -10.64
N VAL A 118 6.17 -2.43 -11.73
CA VAL A 118 5.79 -1.12 -12.32
C VAL A 118 4.32 -1.00 -12.72
N HIS A 119 3.62 -2.12 -12.93
CA HIS A 119 2.25 -2.17 -13.39
C HIS A 119 1.29 -2.70 -12.33
N CYS A 120 1.65 -3.79 -11.63
CA CYS A 120 0.77 -4.38 -10.62
C CYS A 120 0.51 -3.42 -9.46
N GLN A 121 1.50 -2.64 -9.02
CA GLN A 121 1.33 -1.70 -7.91
C GLN A 121 0.31 -0.60 -8.23
N PRO A 122 0.44 0.16 -9.34
CA PRO A 122 -0.63 1.06 -9.79
C PRO A 122 -1.97 0.36 -10.01
N ALA A 123 -1.99 -0.84 -10.61
CA ALA A 123 -3.22 -1.58 -10.88
C ALA A 123 -3.99 -1.90 -9.59
N VAL A 124 -3.31 -2.48 -8.58
CA VAL A 124 -3.91 -2.82 -7.28
C VAL A 124 -4.40 -1.56 -6.57
N PHE A 125 -3.61 -0.48 -6.57
CA PHE A 125 -4.00 0.80 -5.97
C PHE A 125 -5.30 1.35 -6.59
N VAL A 126 -5.34 1.50 -7.92
CA VAL A 126 -6.52 2.08 -8.61
C VAL A 126 -7.73 1.17 -8.50
N ALA A 127 -7.56 -0.15 -8.64
CA ALA A 127 -8.67 -1.09 -8.53
C ALA A 127 -9.24 -1.16 -7.11
N SER A 128 -8.41 -1.00 -6.08
CA SER A 128 -8.89 -0.95 -4.70
C SER A 128 -9.77 0.28 -4.45
N LEU A 129 -9.37 1.44 -4.94
CA LEU A 129 -10.17 2.67 -4.87
C LEU A 129 -11.44 2.60 -5.73
N ALA A 130 -11.38 1.95 -6.90
CA ALA A 130 -12.57 1.66 -7.70
C ALA A 130 -13.53 0.69 -6.99
N ALA A 131 -13.02 -0.26 -6.21
CA ALA A 131 -13.84 -1.15 -5.39
C ALA A 131 -14.52 -0.39 -4.24
N VAL A 132 -13.85 0.61 -3.66
CA VAL A 132 -14.47 1.55 -2.70
C VAL A 132 -15.62 2.32 -3.36
N GLU A 133 -15.47 2.81 -4.59
CA GLU A 133 -16.58 3.48 -5.30
C GLU A 133 -17.80 2.58 -5.48
N LYS A 134 -17.58 1.31 -5.85
CA LYS A 134 -18.66 0.31 -5.87
C LYS A 134 -19.27 0.11 -4.48
N LEU A 135 -18.46 -0.05 -3.44
CA LEU A 135 -18.93 -0.27 -2.08
C LEU A 135 -19.75 0.92 -1.56
N HIS A 136 -19.29 2.14 -1.83
CA HIS A 136 -20.01 3.37 -1.52
C HIS A 136 -21.37 3.43 -2.23
N HIS A 137 -21.43 3.03 -3.50
CA HIS A 137 -22.69 3.02 -4.26
C HIS A 137 -23.69 1.98 -3.74
N LEU A 138 -23.22 0.78 -3.39
CA LEU A 138 -24.10 -0.32 -2.97
C LEU A 138 -24.48 -0.26 -1.48
N GLN A 139 -23.54 0.16 -0.63
CA GLN A 139 -23.65 0.12 0.82
C GLN A 139 -22.96 1.34 1.45
N PRO A 140 -23.50 2.56 1.27
CA PRO A 140 -22.87 3.80 1.78
C PRO A 140 -22.66 3.76 3.30
N ALA A 141 -23.55 3.09 4.04
CA ALA A 141 -23.43 2.89 5.48
C ALA A 141 -22.13 2.18 5.88
N VAL A 142 -21.55 1.31 5.04
CA VAL A 142 -20.25 0.67 5.32
C VAL A 142 -19.12 1.70 5.28
N ILE A 143 -19.19 2.69 4.39
CA ILE A 143 -18.18 3.76 4.33
C ILE A 143 -18.38 4.75 5.48
N GLU A 144 -19.63 5.16 5.74
CA GLU A 144 -19.97 6.12 6.81
C GLU A 144 -19.63 5.60 8.21
N ASN A 145 -19.77 4.29 8.42
CA ASN A 145 -19.46 3.63 9.68
C ASN A 145 -18.02 3.12 9.78
N CYS A 146 -17.17 3.41 8.79
CA CYS A 146 -15.78 3.01 8.83
C CYS A 146 -15.04 3.74 9.94
N VAL A 147 -14.43 2.97 10.84
CA VAL A 147 -13.68 3.50 11.99
C VAL A 147 -12.17 3.37 11.81
N ALA A 148 -11.72 2.51 10.89
CA ALA A 148 -10.30 2.32 10.59
C ALA A 148 -10.12 1.80 9.16
N ALA A 149 -9.00 2.18 8.55
CA ALA A 149 -8.52 1.63 7.30
C ALA A 149 -7.07 1.23 7.46
N ALA A 150 -6.67 0.12 6.82
CA ALA A 150 -5.28 -0.32 6.77
C ALA A 150 -5.02 -0.99 5.43
N GLY A 151 -3.77 -0.97 4.98
CA GLY A 151 -3.39 -1.60 3.74
C GLY A 151 -2.10 -2.38 3.87
N PHE A 152 -1.98 -3.44 3.08
CA PHE A 152 -0.77 -4.25 3.05
C PHE A 152 0.17 -3.77 1.95
N SER A 153 1.39 -3.35 2.32
CA SER A 153 2.40 -2.87 1.37
C SER A 153 1.85 -1.73 0.50
N VAL A 154 1.75 -1.89 -0.83
CA VAL A 154 1.17 -0.87 -1.72
C VAL A 154 -0.29 -0.51 -1.36
N GLY A 155 -1.03 -1.42 -0.73
CA GLY A 155 -2.39 -1.17 -0.27
C GLY A 155 -2.49 -0.04 0.76
N GLU A 156 -1.40 0.27 1.47
CA GLU A 156 -1.37 1.34 2.47
C GLU A 156 -1.64 2.71 1.82
N PHE A 157 -1.13 2.95 0.61
CA PHE A 157 -1.42 4.17 -0.15
C PHE A 157 -2.91 4.29 -0.46
N ALA A 158 -3.57 3.19 -0.82
CA ALA A 158 -5.01 3.19 -1.06
C ALA A 158 -5.80 3.45 0.23
N ALA A 159 -5.35 2.91 1.36
CA ALA A 159 -5.94 3.18 2.67
C ALA A 159 -5.80 4.66 3.08
N LEU A 160 -4.63 5.26 2.84
CA LEU A 160 -4.37 6.68 3.11
C LEU A 160 -5.23 7.61 2.25
N VAL A 161 -5.36 7.30 0.96
CA VAL A 161 -6.24 8.05 0.04
C VAL A 161 -7.71 7.88 0.44
N PHE A 162 -8.13 6.68 0.80
CA PHE A 162 -9.47 6.43 1.32
C PHE A 162 -9.77 7.24 2.60
N ALA A 163 -8.81 7.27 3.53
CA ALA A 163 -8.92 8.04 4.77
C ALA A 163 -8.89 9.57 4.56
N GLY A 164 -8.57 10.04 3.35
CA GLY A 164 -8.42 11.45 3.02
C GLY A 164 -7.12 12.07 3.56
N ALA A 165 -6.13 11.25 3.92
CA ALA A 165 -4.81 11.70 4.35
C ALA A 165 -3.89 12.06 3.17
N MET A 166 -4.22 11.60 1.97
CA MET A 166 -3.46 11.80 0.73
C MET A 166 -4.43 11.99 -0.44
N GLU A 167 -4.11 12.89 -1.37
CA GLU A 167 -4.90 13.04 -2.59
C GLU A 167 -4.62 11.89 -3.57
N PHE A 168 -5.59 11.56 -4.43
CA PHE A 168 -5.48 10.43 -5.35
C PHE A 168 -4.25 10.54 -6.28
N SER A 169 -4.04 11.70 -6.88
CA SER A 169 -2.93 11.92 -7.82
C SER A 169 -1.57 11.84 -7.13
N GLU A 170 -1.46 12.37 -5.91
CA GLU A 170 -0.24 12.30 -5.09
C GLU A 170 0.06 10.86 -4.68
N GLY A 171 -0.96 10.12 -4.21
CA GLY A 171 -0.83 8.71 -3.85
C GLY A 171 -0.44 7.85 -5.03
N LEU A 172 -1.06 8.04 -6.19
CA LEU A 172 -0.70 7.30 -7.40
C LEU A 172 0.71 7.65 -7.90
N HIS A 173 1.12 8.92 -7.80
CA HIS A 173 2.47 9.33 -8.17
C HIS A 173 3.53 8.71 -7.24
N ALA A 174 3.28 8.67 -5.94
CA ALA A 174 4.15 7.99 -4.98
C ALA A 174 4.22 6.47 -5.26
N VAL A 175 3.08 5.84 -5.57
CA VAL A 175 3.03 4.43 -5.98
C VAL A 175 3.83 4.18 -7.26
N LYS A 176 3.75 5.08 -8.25
CA LYS A 176 4.54 4.99 -9.49
C LYS A 176 6.04 4.99 -9.20
N ILE A 177 6.53 5.99 -8.47
CA ILE A 177 7.96 6.10 -8.12
C ILE A 177 8.42 4.87 -7.33
N ARG A 178 7.62 4.44 -6.34
CA ARG A 178 7.91 3.24 -5.56
C ARG A 178 8.03 2.00 -6.45
N ALA A 179 7.10 1.82 -7.37
CA ALA A 179 7.05 0.66 -8.25
C ALA A 179 8.24 0.63 -9.23
N GLU A 180 8.62 1.79 -9.78
CA GLU A 180 9.79 1.96 -10.65
C GLU A 180 11.09 1.66 -9.89
N ALA A 181 11.28 2.26 -8.72
CA ALA A 181 12.47 2.04 -7.89
C ALA A 181 12.59 0.58 -7.43
N MET A 182 11.48 -0.06 -7.05
CA MET A 182 11.49 -1.49 -6.67
C MET A 182 11.78 -2.41 -7.85
N GLN A 183 11.27 -2.09 -9.04
CA GLN A 183 11.56 -2.85 -10.25
C GLN A 183 13.05 -2.74 -10.62
N GLU A 184 13.60 -1.52 -10.59
CA GLU A 184 15.04 -1.29 -10.84
C GLU A 184 15.91 -2.05 -9.85
N ALA A 185 15.60 -1.98 -8.55
CA ALA A 185 16.35 -2.70 -7.52
C ALA A 185 16.29 -4.23 -7.72
N SER A 186 15.12 -4.77 -8.09
CA SER A 186 14.94 -6.20 -8.35
C SER A 186 15.65 -6.67 -9.61
N GLU A 187 15.80 -5.81 -10.63
CA GLU A 187 16.54 -6.11 -11.85
C GLU A 187 18.05 -5.99 -11.64
N ALA A 188 18.50 -5.09 -10.76
CA ALA A 188 19.90 -4.90 -10.42
C ALA A 188 20.49 -6.05 -9.59
N VAL A 189 19.70 -6.63 -8.67
CA VAL A 189 20.16 -7.72 -7.79
C VAL A 189 19.15 -8.87 -7.80
N PRO A 190 19.52 -10.04 -8.34
CA PRO A 190 18.68 -11.24 -8.31
C PRO A 190 18.25 -11.57 -6.88
N SER A 191 16.97 -11.44 -6.61
CA SER A 191 16.38 -11.60 -5.28
C SER A 191 14.98 -12.17 -5.38
N GLY A 192 14.44 -12.61 -4.24
CA GLY A 192 13.11 -13.19 -4.19
C GLY A 192 12.45 -13.07 -2.83
N MET A 193 11.28 -13.68 -2.74
CA MET A 193 10.52 -13.81 -1.49
C MET A 193 9.92 -15.22 -1.38
N LEU A 194 9.88 -15.75 -0.17
CA LEU A 194 9.25 -17.03 0.19
C LEU A 194 8.27 -16.83 1.33
N SER A 195 7.06 -17.34 1.17
CA SER A 195 6.12 -17.50 2.28
C SER A 195 6.44 -18.79 3.01
N VAL A 196 6.88 -18.66 4.26
CA VAL A 196 7.29 -19.79 5.10
C VAL A 196 6.27 -19.97 6.22
N LEU A 197 5.65 -21.16 6.22
CA LEU A 197 4.80 -21.64 7.30
C LEU A 197 5.67 -22.31 8.35
N GLY A 198 5.44 -21.98 9.61
CA GLY A 198 6.12 -22.58 10.75
C GLY A 198 5.14 -22.99 11.85
N GLN A 199 5.69 -23.16 13.03
CA GLN A 199 5.05 -23.50 14.30
C GLN A 199 5.36 -22.39 15.32
N PRO A 200 4.68 -22.34 16.49
CA PRO A 200 4.90 -21.30 17.49
C PRO A 200 6.35 -21.16 17.98
N GLN A 201 7.17 -22.21 17.86
CA GLN A 201 8.59 -22.24 18.25
C GLN A 201 9.56 -22.16 17.06
N SER A 202 9.06 -21.95 15.83
CA SER A 202 9.90 -21.83 14.64
C SER A 202 10.87 -20.66 14.75
N LYS A 203 12.15 -20.95 14.50
CA LYS A 203 13.24 -19.98 14.63
C LYS A 203 13.57 -19.34 13.28
N PHE A 204 12.64 -18.59 12.71
CA PHE A 204 12.81 -17.93 11.40
C PHE A 204 14.10 -17.09 11.30
N THR A 205 14.44 -16.36 12.37
CA THR A 205 15.67 -15.55 12.43
C THR A 205 16.94 -16.42 12.36
N PHE A 206 16.92 -17.60 13.00
CA PHE A 206 18.03 -18.53 12.95
C PHE A 206 18.18 -19.15 11.55
N ALA A 207 17.06 -19.55 10.93
CA ALA A 207 17.07 -20.06 9.56
C ALA A 207 17.61 -19.03 8.56
N CYS A 208 17.24 -17.75 8.72
CA CYS A 208 17.79 -16.64 7.94
C CYS A 208 19.30 -16.48 8.14
N LEU A 209 19.78 -16.57 9.38
CA LEU A 209 21.21 -16.50 9.68
C LEU A 209 21.98 -17.65 9.01
N GLU A 210 21.50 -18.89 9.15
CA GLU A 210 22.13 -20.05 8.50
C GLU A 210 22.17 -19.92 6.99
N ALA A 211 21.10 -19.43 6.36
CA ALA A 211 21.06 -19.20 4.92
C ALA A 211 22.10 -18.15 4.47
N ARG A 212 22.28 -17.06 5.24
CA ARG A 212 23.32 -16.06 4.95
C ARG A 212 24.72 -16.65 5.10
N GLU A 213 25.00 -17.40 6.17
CA GLU A 213 26.30 -18.04 6.36
C GLU A 213 26.61 -19.03 5.24
N HIS A 214 25.62 -19.79 4.78
CA HIS A 214 25.77 -20.66 3.61
C HIS A 214 26.10 -19.88 2.34
N CYS A 215 25.43 -18.74 2.10
CA CYS A 215 25.74 -17.91 0.93
C CYS A 215 27.17 -17.36 0.96
N LYS A 216 27.72 -17.05 2.14
CA LYS A 216 29.14 -16.66 2.27
C LYS A 216 30.08 -17.78 1.82
N THR A 217 29.78 -19.05 2.11
CA THR A 217 30.63 -20.17 1.66
C THR A 217 30.55 -20.39 0.15
N LEU A 218 29.47 -19.93 -0.49
CA LEU A 218 29.31 -19.89 -1.95
C LEU A 218 29.96 -18.67 -2.62
N GLY A 219 30.58 -17.77 -1.84
CA GLY A 219 31.24 -16.57 -2.35
C GLY A 219 30.31 -15.39 -2.64
N VAL A 220 29.05 -15.41 -2.15
CA VAL A 220 28.16 -14.26 -2.26
C VAL A 220 28.65 -13.15 -1.33
N GLU A 221 28.97 -12.00 -1.89
CA GLU A 221 29.34 -10.81 -1.12
C GLU A 221 28.10 -10.20 -0.45
N ASN A 222 28.18 -9.93 0.85
CA ASN A 222 27.10 -9.31 1.64
C ASN A 222 25.72 -9.98 1.48
N PRO A 223 25.58 -11.30 1.77
CA PRO A 223 24.33 -12.00 1.55
C PRO A 223 23.23 -11.47 2.48
N VAL A 224 22.08 -11.22 1.89
CA VAL A 224 20.86 -10.77 2.58
C VAL A 224 19.84 -11.88 2.58
N CYS A 225 19.29 -12.16 3.76
CA CYS A 225 18.14 -13.03 3.97
C CYS A 225 17.47 -12.65 5.28
N GLU A 226 16.24 -12.15 5.22
CA GLU A 226 15.56 -11.55 6.37
C GLU A 226 14.06 -11.80 6.32
N VAL A 227 13.40 -11.69 7.48
CA VAL A 227 11.94 -11.69 7.56
C VAL A 227 11.43 -10.33 7.09
N ALA A 228 10.84 -10.29 5.90
CA ALA A 228 10.27 -9.09 5.29
C ALA A 228 8.85 -8.79 5.76
N SER A 229 8.06 -9.81 6.12
CA SER A 229 6.68 -9.59 6.56
C SER A 229 6.21 -10.64 7.56
N TYR A 230 5.37 -10.19 8.49
CA TYR A 230 4.67 -11.01 9.47
C TYR A 230 3.20 -11.10 9.05
N LEU A 231 2.78 -12.21 8.44
CA LEU A 231 1.45 -12.33 7.83
C LEU A 231 0.37 -12.72 8.87
N PHE A 232 0.60 -13.83 9.57
CA PHE A 232 -0.24 -14.34 10.64
C PHE A 232 0.64 -15.15 11.60
N PRO A 233 0.18 -15.57 12.80
CA PRO A 233 1.06 -16.09 13.87
C PRO A 233 2.13 -17.06 13.40
N ASP A 234 1.77 -18.01 12.53
CA ASP A 234 2.62 -19.09 12.05
C ASP A 234 3.20 -18.86 10.64
N CYS A 235 3.01 -17.69 10.02
CA CYS A 235 3.48 -17.44 8.66
C CYS A 235 4.28 -16.15 8.54
N ARG A 236 5.42 -16.25 7.87
CA ARG A 236 6.34 -15.14 7.59
C ARG A 236 6.66 -15.11 6.10
N VAL A 237 6.94 -13.91 5.59
CA VAL A 237 7.61 -13.75 4.29
C VAL A 237 9.09 -13.53 4.57
N ILE A 238 9.93 -14.36 3.98
CA ILE A 238 11.39 -14.22 4.00
C ILE A 238 11.83 -13.70 2.64
N SER A 239 12.65 -12.65 2.61
CA SER A 239 13.20 -12.07 1.39
C SER A 239 14.72 -12.06 1.43
N GLY A 240 15.35 -12.17 0.26
CA GLY A 240 16.80 -12.17 0.18
C GLY A 240 17.33 -12.52 -1.20
N HIS A 241 18.62 -12.80 -1.25
CA HIS A 241 19.27 -13.35 -2.44
C HIS A 241 18.66 -14.71 -2.79
N LEU A 242 18.59 -15.02 -4.09
CA LEU A 242 18.02 -16.29 -4.55
C LEU A 242 18.74 -17.50 -3.93
N GLU A 243 20.06 -17.43 -3.81
CA GLU A 243 20.91 -18.45 -3.19
C GLU A 243 20.55 -18.67 -1.72
N SER A 244 20.17 -17.61 -1.00
CA SER A 244 19.76 -17.70 0.41
C SER A 244 18.40 -18.37 0.55
N LEU A 245 17.48 -18.07 -0.35
CA LEU A 245 16.11 -18.57 -0.30
C LEU A 245 16.02 -20.06 -0.67
N LEU A 246 16.95 -20.57 -1.47
CA LEU A 246 17.02 -21.99 -1.83
C LEU A 246 17.71 -22.85 -0.76
N HIS A 247 18.21 -22.26 0.33
CA HIS A 247 18.88 -23.02 1.38
C HIS A 247 17.93 -23.93 2.15
N ARG A 248 18.41 -25.14 2.49
CA ARG A 248 17.61 -26.18 3.14
C ARG A 248 16.96 -25.71 4.45
N SER A 249 17.61 -24.83 5.22
CA SER A 249 17.05 -24.31 6.49
C SER A 249 15.69 -23.62 6.32
N MET A 250 15.35 -23.12 5.13
CA MET A 250 14.06 -22.49 4.83
C MET A 250 12.88 -23.47 4.80
N PHE A 251 13.15 -24.79 4.73
CA PHE A 251 12.13 -25.83 4.60
C PHE A 251 11.99 -26.71 5.86
N TYR A 252 12.78 -26.46 6.91
CA TYR A 252 12.75 -27.21 8.19
C TYR A 252 12.44 -26.32 9.40
N THR A 253 11.92 -25.11 9.19
CA THR A 253 11.53 -24.17 10.27
C THR A 253 10.29 -24.61 11.02
#